data_AF-A0A1E5RUU6-F1
#
_entry.id   AF-A0A1E5RUU6-F1
#
_cell.length_a   1.000
_cell.length_b   1.000
_cell.length_c   1.000
_cell.angle_alpha   90.00
_cell.angle_beta   90.00
_cell.angle_gamma   90.00
#
_symmetry.space_group_name_H-M   'P 1'
#
loop_
_entity.id
_entity.type
_entity.pdbx_description
1 polymer ?
#
loop_
_entity_poly.entity_id
_entity_poly.type
_entity_poly.pdbx_seq_one_letter_code
_entity_poly.pdbx_strand_id
1 'polypeptide(L)'
;MADSKDTNSNGLLSSLNTDSARFNSSSSIHKPKLYKRTTSSQVSLRRFSILQSDTEISDDQIQPTLSHHDSDIEVFSNDRVITSNELLSRNELELNNEDSDSDYVELKPHERLHNSYTRRSNSPLVSEHGLTPAVSTDSINNEKSTVLSNVLNVKFVDYFLDNVKYENSETNVDFKKEILQIIKLLFIKTWVKTDLVPEKLVLRKISGAMTNAIYQLTYDSVDKLPSLLLRIYGPNVDSIIDRDYELQVLARLSNLKIGPKLFGCFNNGRFEEFLEDSITLTKEEVRKDEVSVKVSKRMRELHFFVPLTKDEKREGSITWKRVKNWLDNVHTIDEKTLKYVTQFDDFKTFEKHIEKYKQYLEDNMVNSKLSFTHCDTQYGNLLNVHGEIVVIDFEYSGPNPPAVDIANHFSEWMHDYHSSKPELLNPQKYPTEREIQLFLKGYNFADINTLKKDIALSRPLANLHWGLWGILQSGVLGNDKEISYNDDNANDEDHGEGEGANIETFDFLLYARQKFKVVLGDWITMGLIDKRDNYSATFI
;
A
#
# COMPACT_ATOMS: atom_id res chain seq x y z
N MET A 1 -0.64 -39.03 58.36
CA MET A 1 -0.56 -39.32 59.80
C MET A 1 0.89 -39.20 60.22
N ALA A 2 1.17 -38.14 61.00
CA ALA A 2 2.36 -37.84 61.82
C ALA A 2 3.75 -37.77 61.15
N ASP A 3 4.68 -36.87 61.47
CA ASP A 3 4.77 -35.52 62.05
C ASP A 3 6.24 -35.37 62.50
N SER A 4 6.96 -34.34 62.06
CA SER A 4 8.02 -33.63 62.83
C SER A 4 8.55 -32.46 61.99
N LYS A 5 8.23 -31.21 62.34
CA LYS A 5 8.73 -30.33 63.43
C LYS A 5 10.05 -29.62 63.13
N ASP A 6 9.90 -28.31 62.96
CA ASP A 6 10.88 -27.22 63.00
C ASP A 6 11.75 -27.16 64.27
N THR A 7 12.97 -26.62 64.19
CA THR A 7 13.35 -25.26 64.66
C THR A 7 14.86 -25.06 64.88
N ASN A 8 15.37 -23.95 64.32
CA ASN A 8 16.44 -23.01 64.72
C ASN A 8 17.43 -23.33 65.87
N SER A 9 18.72 -22.99 65.66
CA SER A 9 19.40 -21.86 66.36
C SER A 9 20.87 -21.63 65.91
N ASN A 10 21.29 -20.36 65.97
CA ASN A 10 22.56 -19.72 65.61
C ASN A 10 23.80 -20.14 66.43
N GLY A 11 25.01 -19.91 65.88
CA GLY A 11 26.13 -19.36 66.69
C GLY A 11 27.58 -19.74 66.36
N LEU A 12 28.29 -18.81 65.69
CA LEU A 12 29.67 -18.33 65.94
C LEU A 12 30.93 -19.19 65.61
N LEU A 13 31.57 -18.76 64.51
CA LEU A 13 32.95 -18.20 64.39
C LEU A 13 34.18 -18.96 64.92
N SER A 14 35.01 -19.41 63.98
CA SER A 14 36.46 -19.17 63.80
C SER A 14 36.87 -20.05 62.61
N SER A 15 37.82 -19.78 61.72
CA SER A 15 38.85 -18.80 61.43
C SER A 15 39.40 -19.25 60.05
N LEU A 16 39.86 -18.34 59.18
CA LEU A 16 41.02 -18.52 58.30
C LEU A 16 41.15 -17.38 57.28
N ASN A 17 42.15 -16.55 57.56
CA ASN A 17 43.12 -15.93 56.66
C ASN A 17 42.64 -15.26 55.35
N THR A 18 42.62 -13.95 55.48
CA THR A 18 43.02 -12.92 54.53
C THR A 18 44.24 -13.31 53.67
N ASP A 19 44.09 -13.16 52.35
CA ASP A 19 45.15 -12.62 51.51
C ASP A 19 44.56 -11.59 50.54
N SER A 20 45.17 -10.42 50.55
CA SER A 20 44.72 -9.19 49.90
C SER A 20 45.37 -9.02 48.54
N ALA A 21 44.56 -8.79 47.50
CA ALA A 21 44.99 -8.08 46.30
C ALA A 21 43.90 -7.08 45.88
N ARG A 22 44.23 -5.80 46.04
CA ARG A 22 43.43 -4.63 45.69
C ARG A 22 43.25 -4.55 44.17
N PHE A 23 42.01 -4.41 43.70
CA PHE A 23 41.72 -3.82 42.38
C PHE A 23 41.17 -2.41 42.59
N ASN A 24 41.94 -1.42 42.14
CA ASN A 24 41.52 -0.02 42.06
C ASN A 24 40.42 0.13 41.01
N SER A 25 39.30 0.69 41.43
CA SER A 25 38.28 1.28 40.56
C SER A 25 38.85 2.54 39.90
N SER A 26 38.96 2.50 38.58
CA SER A 26 39.05 3.70 37.75
C SER A 26 37.84 3.73 36.83
N SER A 27 36.95 4.66 37.12
CA SER A 27 35.76 5.00 36.35
C SER A 27 36.17 5.70 35.05
N SER A 28 36.27 4.95 33.94
CA SER A 28 36.33 5.58 32.63
C SER A 28 34.90 5.91 32.17
N ILE A 29 34.54 7.18 32.27
CA ILE A 29 33.36 7.76 31.66
C ILE A 29 33.48 7.56 30.13
N HIS A 30 32.78 6.56 29.59
CA HIS A 30 32.57 6.45 28.16
C HIS A 30 31.59 7.55 27.73
N LYS A 31 32.14 8.66 27.25
CA LYS A 31 31.40 9.65 26.47
C LYS A 31 30.81 8.95 25.25
N PRO A 32 29.50 9.04 24.98
CA PRO A 32 28.94 8.52 23.75
C PRO A 32 29.58 9.25 22.57
N LYS A 33 30.19 8.49 21.65
CA LYS A 33 30.65 9.00 20.38
C LYS A 33 29.43 9.54 19.63
N LEU A 34 29.35 10.86 19.43
CA LEU A 34 28.50 11.45 18.41
C LEU A 34 28.96 10.88 17.06
N TYR A 35 28.27 9.84 16.58
CA TYR A 35 28.29 9.55 15.16
C TYR A 35 27.51 10.66 14.46
N LYS A 36 28.22 11.53 13.75
CA LYS A 36 27.62 12.31 12.68
C LYS A 36 27.02 11.33 11.67
N ARG A 37 25.73 11.02 11.81
CA ARG A 37 24.94 10.39 10.74
C ARG A 37 24.70 11.44 9.67
N THR A 38 25.65 11.57 8.75
CA THR A 38 25.34 12.00 7.39
C THR A 38 24.81 10.77 6.66
N THR A 39 23.50 10.53 6.72
CA THR A 39 22.84 9.63 5.79
C THR A 39 22.57 10.41 4.50
N SER A 40 23.11 9.90 3.40
CA SER A 40 22.97 10.43 2.05
C SER A 40 21.52 10.47 1.54
N SER A 41 20.54 10.00 2.34
CA SER A 41 19.10 10.06 2.07
C SER A 41 18.39 11.28 2.67
N GLN A 42 19.06 12.13 3.47
CA GLN A 42 18.45 13.29 4.13
C GLN A 42 18.62 14.64 3.40
N VAL A 43 19.02 14.64 2.12
CA VAL A 43 19.29 15.89 1.36
C VAL A 43 18.18 16.29 0.37
N SER A 44 17.10 15.52 0.18
CA SER A 44 16.01 15.89 -0.76
C SER A 44 14.68 16.32 -0.12
N LEU A 45 14.60 16.55 1.19
CA LEU A 45 13.36 17.00 1.86
C LEU A 45 13.18 18.53 1.94
N ARG A 46 14.02 19.31 1.25
CA ARG A 46 13.84 20.78 1.17
C ARG A 46 12.99 21.13 -0.04
N ARG A 47 11.69 21.40 0.24
CA ARG A 47 10.59 21.74 -0.69
C ARG A 47 9.99 20.54 -1.42
N PHE A 48 9.09 19.83 -0.75
CA PHE A 48 8.13 18.95 -1.43
C PHE A 48 7.05 19.79 -2.11
N SER A 49 7.33 20.20 -3.35
CA SER A 49 6.31 20.30 -4.37
C SER A 49 6.26 18.95 -5.06
N ILE A 50 5.30 18.09 -4.69
CA ILE A 50 5.01 16.84 -5.41
C ILE A 50 4.45 17.23 -6.78
N LEU A 51 5.31 17.42 -7.77
CA LEU A 51 4.88 17.64 -9.15
C LEU A 51 4.07 16.42 -9.59
N GLN A 52 2.78 16.59 -9.93
CA GLN A 52 2.23 15.73 -10.98
C GLN A 52 3.07 16.00 -12.23
N SER A 53 3.71 14.97 -12.77
CA SER A 53 4.18 15.02 -14.15
C SER A 53 2.95 15.25 -15.03
N ASP A 54 2.94 16.38 -15.73
CA ASP A 54 1.81 17.09 -16.34
C ASP A 54 0.58 16.22 -16.65
N THR A 55 -0.36 16.17 -15.71
CA THR A 55 -1.72 15.73 -16.00
C THR A 55 -2.62 16.97 -16.00
N GLU A 56 -3.13 17.35 -17.17
CA GLU A 56 -4.16 18.37 -17.31
C GLU A 56 -5.49 17.74 -16.93
N ILE A 57 -5.86 17.85 -15.65
CA ILE A 57 -7.21 17.52 -15.20
C ILE A 57 -8.09 18.70 -15.58
N SER A 58 -8.97 18.54 -16.57
CA SER A 58 -10.02 19.53 -16.83
C SER A 58 -11.00 19.54 -15.65
N ASP A 59 -11.23 20.71 -15.05
CA ASP A 59 -12.07 20.91 -13.85
C ASP A 59 -13.56 20.55 -14.03
N ASP A 60 -13.99 20.17 -15.24
CA ASP A 60 -15.37 19.77 -15.50
C ASP A 60 -15.53 18.25 -15.52
N GLN A 61 -16.18 17.75 -14.46
CA GLN A 61 -16.77 16.41 -14.26
C GLN A 61 -15.81 15.33 -13.74
N ILE A 62 -15.80 15.13 -12.41
CA ILE A 62 -16.00 13.86 -11.67
C ILE A 62 -15.64 14.11 -10.18
N GLN A 63 -16.65 14.11 -9.29
CA GLN A 63 -16.47 13.96 -7.84
C GLN A 63 -16.88 12.52 -7.48
N PRO A 64 -15.96 11.63 -7.06
CA PRO A 64 -16.35 10.39 -6.40
C PRO A 64 -16.92 10.72 -5.02
N THR A 65 -18.17 10.34 -4.77
CA THR A 65 -18.91 10.65 -3.54
C THR A 65 -18.69 9.56 -2.49
N LEU A 66 -17.92 9.90 -1.46
CA LEU A 66 -18.12 9.41 -0.09
C LEU A 66 -18.24 10.65 0.80
N SER A 67 -19.46 11.14 0.98
CA SER A 67 -19.76 12.16 1.99
C SER A 67 -20.00 11.47 3.32
N HIS A 68 -19.10 11.67 4.28
CA HIS A 68 -19.50 11.65 5.68
C HIS A 68 -20.52 12.79 5.87
N HIS A 69 -21.78 12.42 6.09
CA HIS A 69 -22.93 13.27 6.41
C HIS A 69 -22.90 14.73 5.95
N ASP A 70 -23.56 15.03 4.82
CA ASP A 70 -24.71 15.94 4.78
C ASP A 70 -25.38 15.86 3.40
N SER A 71 -26.70 16.06 3.40
CA SER A 71 -27.69 15.80 2.35
C SER A 71 -27.49 16.54 1.02
N ASP A 72 -27.87 15.84 -0.06
CA ASP A 72 -28.29 16.31 -1.40
C ASP A 72 -27.22 16.82 -2.39
N ILE A 73 -26.43 15.93 -3.02
CA ILE A 73 -25.73 16.19 -4.31
C ILE A 73 -25.62 14.89 -5.14
N GLU A 74 -25.83 14.99 -6.46
CA GLU A 74 -26.10 13.93 -7.45
C GLU A 74 -25.20 12.68 -7.41
N VAL A 75 -25.88 11.53 -7.30
CA VAL A 75 -25.33 10.17 -7.37
C VAL A 75 -24.96 9.84 -8.82
N PHE A 76 -23.66 9.71 -9.14
CA PHE A 76 -23.28 8.89 -10.30
C PHE A 76 -23.58 7.44 -9.94
N SER A 77 -24.70 6.91 -10.47
CA SER A 77 -25.20 5.57 -10.15
C SER A 77 -24.09 4.53 -10.30
N ASN A 78 -23.86 3.78 -9.23
CA ASN A 78 -22.91 2.67 -9.13
C ASN A 78 -23.26 1.48 -10.06
N ASP A 79 -24.29 1.62 -10.89
CA ASP A 79 -24.86 0.62 -11.79
C ASP A 79 -24.28 0.64 -13.21
N ARG A 80 -23.37 1.58 -13.51
CA ARG A 80 -22.74 1.68 -14.84
C ARG A 80 -21.79 0.51 -15.11
N VAL A 81 -22.14 -0.31 -16.10
CA VAL A 81 -21.31 -1.41 -16.63
C VAL A 81 -20.02 -0.85 -17.22
N ILE A 82 -18.88 -1.48 -16.92
CA ILE A 82 -17.59 -1.01 -17.42
C ILE A 82 -17.01 -1.93 -18.50
N THR A 83 -16.65 -1.38 -19.65
CA THR A 83 -16.02 -2.13 -20.75
C THR A 83 -14.49 -2.14 -20.69
N SER A 84 -13.85 -3.09 -21.37
CA SER A 84 -12.40 -3.07 -21.61
C SER A 84 -11.94 -1.75 -22.26
N ASN A 85 -12.78 -1.14 -23.10
CA ASN A 85 -12.52 0.15 -23.75
C ASN A 85 -12.62 1.38 -22.82
N GLU A 86 -13.27 1.25 -21.66
CA GLU A 86 -13.34 2.33 -20.67
C GLU A 86 -12.22 2.23 -19.62
N LEU A 87 -11.67 1.02 -19.38
CA LEU A 87 -10.29 0.90 -18.88
C LEU A 87 -9.32 1.63 -19.84
N LEU A 88 -9.65 1.66 -21.14
CA LEU A 88 -8.81 2.23 -22.18
C LEU A 88 -8.86 3.78 -22.25
N SER A 89 -10.03 4.40 -22.32
CA SER A 89 -10.19 5.79 -22.81
C SER A 89 -9.88 6.92 -21.82
N ARG A 90 -9.98 6.71 -20.50
CA ARG A 90 -9.59 7.76 -19.52
C ARG A 90 -8.09 7.87 -19.29
N ASN A 91 -7.33 6.86 -19.70
CA ASN A 91 -5.87 6.86 -19.64
C ASN A 91 -5.19 7.37 -20.92
N GLU A 92 -5.98 7.64 -21.98
CA GLU A 92 -5.54 8.01 -23.34
C GLU A 92 -5.93 9.44 -23.75
N LEU A 93 -6.63 10.20 -22.91
CA LEU A 93 -7.05 11.58 -23.23
C LEU A 93 -5.93 12.63 -23.25
N GLU A 94 -4.65 12.25 -23.19
CA GLU A 94 -3.51 13.18 -23.12
C GLU A 94 -2.46 13.01 -24.24
N LEU A 95 -2.80 12.44 -25.40
CA LEU A 95 -1.82 12.23 -26.48
C LEU A 95 -2.21 12.80 -27.86
N ASN A 96 -3.06 13.83 -27.93
CA ASN A 96 -3.37 14.51 -29.20
C ASN A 96 -3.05 16.01 -29.22
N ASN A 97 -1.96 16.43 -28.58
CA ASN A 97 -1.30 17.70 -28.87
C ASN A 97 0.20 17.45 -29.08
N GLU A 98 0.52 16.74 -30.16
CA GLU A 98 1.85 16.91 -30.77
C GLU A 98 1.75 17.99 -31.85
N ASP A 99 2.46 19.09 -31.60
CA ASP A 99 2.79 20.12 -32.57
C ASP A 99 3.34 19.48 -33.84
N SER A 100 2.58 19.58 -34.93
CA SER A 100 3.07 19.30 -36.27
C SER A 100 3.52 20.61 -36.91
N ASP A 101 4.72 21.05 -36.57
CA ASP A 101 5.51 21.89 -37.47
C ASP A 101 5.97 21.00 -38.63
N SER A 102 5.24 21.06 -39.74
CA SER A 102 5.69 20.51 -41.02
C SER A 102 5.92 21.65 -42.01
N ASP A 103 7.20 21.85 -42.31
CA ASP A 103 7.66 22.61 -43.46
C ASP A 103 7.21 21.95 -44.76
N TYR A 104 6.87 22.82 -45.71
CA TYR A 104 6.59 22.62 -47.13
C TYR A 104 7.17 21.35 -47.79
N VAL A 105 6.36 20.68 -48.62
CA VAL A 105 6.55 20.61 -50.09
C VAL A 105 5.29 20.01 -50.75
N GLU A 106 4.68 20.84 -51.61
CA GLU A 106 3.94 20.57 -52.84
C GLU A 106 3.68 19.10 -53.24
N LEU A 107 2.41 18.72 -53.44
CA LEU A 107 1.94 17.87 -54.54
C LEU A 107 0.42 18.04 -54.76
N LYS A 108 0.03 18.09 -56.04
CA LYS A 108 -1.24 18.60 -56.57
C LYS A 108 -2.46 17.68 -56.33
N PRO A 109 -3.70 18.24 -56.35
CA PRO A 109 -4.94 17.51 -56.08
C PRO A 109 -5.66 17.02 -57.36
N HIS A 110 -6.29 15.85 -57.26
CA HIS A 110 -7.47 15.45 -58.03
C HIS A 110 -8.47 15.01 -56.94
N GLU A 111 -9.60 15.67 -56.74
CA GLU A 111 -10.82 15.45 -57.51
C GLU A 111 -11.68 16.72 -57.60
N ARG A 112 -12.25 16.93 -58.79
CA ARG A 112 -13.32 17.88 -59.06
C ARG A 112 -14.65 17.23 -58.68
N LEU A 113 -15.52 17.96 -58.00
CA LEU A 113 -16.87 18.25 -58.52
C LEU A 113 -17.56 19.34 -57.69
N HIS A 114 -17.76 20.46 -58.38
CA HIS A 114 -18.83 21.45 -58.27
C HIS A 114 -19.87 21.27 -57.14
N ASN A 115 -20.03 22.30 -56.30
CA ASN A 115 -21.11 23.26 -56.58
C ASN A 115 -20.92 24.59 -55.84
N SER A 116 -21.08 25.64 -56.64
CA SER A 116 -21.23 27.04 -56.29
C SER A 116 -22.38 27.29 -55.32
N TYR A 117 -22.21 28.21 -54.37
CA TYR A 117 -23.05 29.42 -54.31
C TYR A 117 -22.30 30.55 -53.56
N THR A 118 -22.23 31.67 -54.26
CA THR A 118 -21.66 32.97 -53.88
C THR A 118 -22.61 33.78 -52.99
N ARG A 119 -22.07 34.46 -51.97
CA ARG A 119 -22.24 35.91 -51.68
C ARG A 119 -21.35 36.26 -50.47
N ARG A 120 -20.24 36.99 -50.61
CA ARG A 120 -20.12 38.49 -50.63
C ARG A 120 -20.98 39.13 -49.52
N SER A 121 -20.48 40.02 -48.65
CA SER A 121 -19.28 40.85 -48.74
C SER A 121 -19.17 41.79 -47.52
N ASN A 122 -17.90 42.10 -47.17
CA ASN A 122 -17.37 43.41 -46.73
C ASN A 122 -17.66 43.95 -45.32
N SER A 123 -16.60 43.89 -44.48
CA SER A 123 -15.75 44.96 -43.90
C SER A 123 -16.07 46.45 -44.28
N PRO A 124 -15.38 47.52 -43.74
CA PRO A 124 -14.18 47.55 -42.88
C PRO A 124 -13.99 48.75 -41.87
N LEU A 125 -12.98 48.59 -40.99
CA LEU A 125 -11.85 49.51 -40.61
C LEU A 125 -12.01 50.96 -40.07
N VAL A 126 -10.91 51.37 -39.40
CA VAL A 126 -10.27 52.72 -39.24
C VAL A 126 -10.54 53.38 -37.86
N SER A 127 -9.64 53.97 -37.06
CA SER A 127 -8.19 54.32 -36.99
C SER A 127 -7.92 54.78 -35.52
N GLU A 128 -6.83 54.43 -34.81
CA GLU A 128 -5.45 54.99 -34.79
C GLU A 128 -5.19 56.29 -33.98
N HIS A 129 -4.17 56.19 -33.10
CA HIS A 129 -3.24 57.21 -32.53
C HIS A 129 -3.45 57.86 -31.13
N GLY A 130 -2.41 57.76 -30.28
CA GLY A 130 -1.87 58.90 -29.51
C GLY A 130 -1.55 58.75 -28.00
N LEU A 131 -0.34 58.28 -27.66
CA LEU A 131 0.62 58.62 -26.55
C LEU A 131 0.19 59.19 -25.16
N THR A 132 0.96 58.74 -24.14
CA THR A 132 0.97 58.83 -22.65
C THR A 132 1.24 60.24 -22.03
N PRO A 133 1.35 60.49 -20.68
CA PRO A 133 1.45 59.59 -19.50
C PRO A 133 0.74 59.98 -18.16
N ALA A 134 0.74 59.00 -17.24
CA ALA A 134 0.72 59.08 -15.76
C ALA A 134 -0.57 59.55 -15.04
N VAL A 135 -1.16 58.65 -14.23
CA VAL A 135 -1.18 58.69 -12.75
C VAL A 135 -1.92 57.43 -12.27
N SER A 136 -1.31 56.75 -11.29
CA SER A 136 -1.77 55.54 -10.64
C SER A 136 -3.02 55.78 -9.77
N THR A 137 -4.12 55.09 -10.09
CA THR A 137 -5.21 54.80 -9.14
C THR A 137 -5.78 53.42 -9.45
N ASP A 138 -5.53 52.52 -8.51
CA ASP A 138 -6.32 51.37 -8.08
C ASP A 138 -7.42 50.76 -8.98
N SER A 139 -7.27 49.44 -9.11
CA SER A 139 -8.35 48.44 -9.01
C SER A 139 -9.31 48.33 -10.19
N ILE A 140 -9.09 47.30 -11.01
CA ILE A 140 -10.01 46.16 -11.25
C ILE A 140 -9.59 45.47 -12.56
N ASN A 141 -9.56 44.13 -12.49
CA ASN A 141 -9.47 43.15 -13.58
C ASN A 141 -8.13 42.99 -14.30
N ASN A 142 -7.38 41.99 -13.83
CA ASN A 142 -6.76 41.03 -14.74
C ASN A 142 -6.84 39.64 -14.12
N GLU A 143 -7.84 38.88 -14.56
CA GLU A 143 -7.84 37.43 -14.56
C GLU A 143 -6.61 36.97 -15.35
N LYS A 144 -5.47 36.89 -14.67
CA LYS A 144 -4.37 36.06 -15.15
C LYS A 144 -4.71 34.64 -14.76
N SER A 145 -5.13 33.89 -15.78
CA SER A 145 -4.99 32.45 -15.90
C SER A 145 -3.69 31.98 -15.25
N THR A 146 -3.75 31.63 -13.97
CA THR A 146 -2.72 30.86 -13.30
C THR A 146 -2.94 29.42 -13.72
N VAL A 147 -2.12 28.96 -14.67
CA VAL A 147 -1.85 27.53 -14.86
C VAL A 147 -1.28 27.03 -13.53
N LEU A 148 -2.15 26.50 -12.68
CA LEU A 148 -1.77 25.91 -11.41
C LEU A 148 -1.16 24.55 -11.76
N SER A 149 0.17 24.47 -11.80
CA SER A 149 0.86 23.18 -11.82
C SER A 149 0.30 22.32 -10.69
N ASN A 150 -0.27 21.16 -11.01
CA ASN A 150 -0.94 20.24 -10.08
C ASN A 150 0.06 19.61 -9.10
N VAL A 151 0.52 20.41 -8.15
CA VAL A 151 1.40 19.98 -7.09
C VAL A 151 0.55 19.47 -5.93
N LEU A 152 0.64 18.18 -5.60
CA LEU A 152 -0.01 17.65 -4.39
C LEU A 152 0.66 18.29 -3.17
N ASN A 153 0.02 19.32 -2.62
CA ASN A 153 0.51 20.03 -1.44
C ASN A 153 0.21 19.22 -0.16
N VAL A 154 1.02 18.21 0.12
CA VAL A 154 1.05 17.57 1.44
C VAL A 154 1.75 18.51 2.40
N LYS A 155 1.09 18.84 3.50
CA LYS A 155 1.72 19.64 4.55
C LYS A 155 2.85 18.84 5.18
N PHE A 156 4.02 19.44 5.25
CA PHE A 156 5.21 18.82 5.82
C PHE A 156 5.86 19.74 6.85
N VAL A 157 6.36 19.16 7.94
CA VAL A 157 7.16 19.88 8.93
C VAL A 157 8.46 19.13 9.20
N ASP A 158 9.57 19.88 9.21
CA ASP A 158 10.89 19.34 9.55
C ASP A 158 10.97 19.11 11.07
N TYR A 159 10.45 17.96 11.48
CA TYR A 159 10.38 17.54 12.88
C TYR A 159 10.60 16.03 12.97
N PHE A 160 11.41 15.59 13.93
CA PHE A 160 11.64 14.17 14.20
C PHE A 160 11.10 13.81 15.58
N LEU A 161 10.19 12.84 15.63
CA LEU A 161 9.50 12.42 16.86
C LEU A 161 10.07 11.09 17.35
N ASP A 162 10.91 11.12 18.38
CA ASP A 162 11.51 9.91 18.98
C ASP A 162 10.57 9.33 20.05
N ASN A 163 9.75 8.36 19.66
CA ASN A 163 8.83 7.68 20.58
C ASN A 163 9.52 6.67 21.51
N VAL A 164 10.75 6.25 21.20
CA VAL A 164 11.52 5.28 22.02
C VAL A 164 12.18 5.98 23.21
N LYS A 165 12.49 7.27 23.08
CA LYS A 165 12.96 8.12 24.19
C LYS A 165 12.02 8.15 25.40
N TYR A 166 10.73 7.91 25.20
CA TYR A 166 9.69 8.09 26.22
C TYR A 166 9.17 6.75 26.74
N GLU A 167 9.68 6.32 27.90
CA GLU A 167 9.03 5.27 28.69
C GLU A 167 7.58 5.66 28.98
N ASN A 168 6.65 4.73 28.80
CA ASN A 168 5.20 4.96 28.94
C ASN A 168 4.69 6.12 28.06
N SER A 169 5.06 6.13 26.77
CA SER A 169 4.68 7.17 25.80
C SER A 169 3.24 7.69 25.91
N GLU A 170 2.25 6.84 26.21
CA GLU A 170 0.85 7.23 26.35
C GLU A 170 0.55 8.22 27.49
N THR A 171 1.33 8.18 28.57
CA THR A 171 1.18 9.06 29.75
C THR A 171 2.26 10.14 29.82
N ASN A 172 3.28 10.07 28.96
CA ASN A 172 4.40 10.99 28.98
C ASN A 172 4.00 12.40 28.49
N VAL A 173 4.09 13.39 29.38
CA VAL A 173 3.68 14.78 29.10
C VAL A 173 4.56 15.45 28.04
N ASP A 174 5.87 15.16 28.01
CA ASP A 174 6.77 15.78 27.05
C ASP A 174 6.55 15.21 25.64
N PHE A 175 6.29 13.90 25.53
CA PHE A 175 5.86 13.30 24.25
C PHE A 175 4.57 13.95 23.73
N LYS A 176 3.57 14.14 24.61
CA LYS A 176 2.33 14.84 24.26
C LYS A 176 2.56 16.28 23.81
N LYS A 177 3.49 17.02 24.43
CA LYS A 177 3.86 18.38 23.99
C LYS A 177 4.42 18.39 22.58
N GLU A 178 5.32 17.46 22.26
CA GLU A 178 5.89 17.36 20.90
C GLU A 178 4.81 17.06 19.87
N ILE A 179 3.91 16.11 20.15
CA ILE A 179 2.76 15.80 19.30
C ILE A 179 1.90 17.05 19.04
N LEU A 180 1.51 17.77 20.11
CA LEU A 180 0.72 18.99 19.99
C LEU A 180 1.45 20.09 19.20
N GLN A 181 2.77 20.19 19.34
CA GLN A 181 3.58 21.13 18.56
C GLN A 181 3.54 20.79 17.06
N ILE A 182 3.69 19.51 16.70
CA ILE A 182 3.60 19.06 15.30
C ILE A 182 2.21 19.35 14.73
N ILE A 183 1.13 19.05 15.47
CA ILE A 183 -0.26 19.35 15.07
C ILE A 183 -0.45 20.85 14.79
N LYS A 184 0.11 21.72 15.64
CA LYS A 184 0.07 23.18 15.46
C LYS A 184 0.85 23.62 14.21
N LEU A 185 2.06 23.09 14.01
CA LEU A 185 2.90 23.41 12.84
C LEU A 185 2.29 22.92 11.51
N LEU A 186 1.57 21.79 11.52
CA LEU A 186 0.82 21.28 10.38
C LEU A 186 -0.51 22.02 10.15
N PHE A 187 -0.91 22.94 11.02
CA PHE A 187 -2.19 23.66 10.93
C PHE A 187 -3.39 22.71 10.71
N ILE A 188 -3.50 21.63 11.50
CA ILE A 188 -4.63 20.70 11.40
C ILE A 188 -5.90 21.45 11.83
N LYS A 189 -6.72 21.84 10.85
CA LYS A 189 -7.72 22.92 10.93
C LYS A 189 -8.68 22.82 12.13
N THR A 190 -9.12 21.62 12.49
CA THR A 190 -10.07 21.41 13.60
C THR A 190 -9.38 21.49 14.95
N TRP A 191 -8.16 20.99 15.05
CA TRP A 191 -7.38 20.95 16.29
C TRP A 191 -6.76 22.30 16.66
N VAL A 192 -6.29 23.08 15.68
CA VAL A 192 -5.64 24.38 15.95
C VAL A 192 -6.58 25.51 16.37
N LYS A 193 -7.91 25.29 16.30
CA LYS A 193 -8.91 26.24 16.80
C LYS A 193 -9.05 26.20 18.33
N THR A 194 -8.58 25.12 18.95
CA THR A 194 -8.66 24.89 20.38
C THR A 194 -7.34 25.26 21.05
N ASP A 195 -7.39 25.80 22.26
CA ASP A 195 -6.17 25.96 23.06
C ASP A 195 -5.73 24.59 23.61
N LEU A 196 -4.84 23.95 22.85
CA LEU A 196 -4.39 22.58 23.11
C LEU A 196 -3.37 22.54 24.25
N VAL A 197 -3.68 21.78 25.31
CA VAL A 197 -2.79 21.48 26.43
C VAL A 197 -2.51 19.97 26.55
N PRO A 198 -1.28 19.56 26.93
CA PRO A 198 -0.89 18.14 26.96
C PRO A 198 -1.74 17.26 27.88
N GLU A 199 -2.26 17.81 28.97
CA GLU A 199 -3.01 17.07 29.99
C GLU A 199 -4.35 16.54 29.46
N LYS A 200 -4.90 17.22 28.45
CA LYS A 200 -6.16 16.85 27.78
C LYS A 200 -5.97 15.95 26.55
N LEU A 201 -4.73 15.80 26.08
CA LEU A 201 -4.42 14.88 24.99
C LEU A 201 -4.38 13.45 25.53
N VAL A 202 -5.24 12.59 25.01
CA VAL A 202 -5.28 11.16 25.34
C VAL A 202 -4.69 10.40 24.15
N LEU A 203 -3.68 9.59 24.46
CA LEU A 203 -3.00 8.73 23.51
C LEU A 203 -3.38 7.30 23.83
N ARG A 204 -3.83 6.56 22.81
CA ARG A 204 -4.04 5.11 22.90
C ARG A 204 -3.18 4.44 21.83
N LYS A 205 -2.20 3.65 22.25
CA LYS A 205 -1.38 2.87 21.33
C LYS A 205 -2.22 1.76 20.72
N ILE A 206 -2.14 1.62 19.40
CA ILE A 206 -2.76 0.53 18.66
C ILE A 206 -1.72 -0.57 18.48
N SER A 207 -1.96 -1.71 19.11
CA SER A 207 -1.10 -2.90 19.01
C SER A 207 -1.34 -3.64 17.68
N GLY A 208 -0.39 -4.47 17.26
CA GLY A 208 -0.51 -5.31 16.05
C GLY A 208 0.20 -4.77 14.80
N ALA A 209 0.65 -3.51 14.82
CA ALA A 209 1.49 -2.97 13.76
C ALA A 209 2.95 -3.45 13.92
N MET A 210 3.44 -4.23 12.96
CA MET A 210 4.77 -4.86 13.02
C MET A 210 5.93 -3.89 12.75
N THR A 211 5.70 -2.86 11.94
CA THR A 211 6.74 -1.95 11.42
C THR A 211 6.62 -0.51 11.90
N ASN A 212 5.45 -0.12 12.39
CA ASN A 212 5.09 1.25 12.72
C ASN A 212 4.54 1.34 14.14
N ALA A 213 4.89 2.39 14.88
CA ALA A 213 4.17 2.73 16.10
C ALA A 213 2.94 3.57 15.73
N ILE A 214 1.74 3.06 16.06
CA ILE A 214 0.47 3.70 15.73
C ILE A 214 -0.24 4.12 17.02
N TYR A 215 -0.72 5.36 17.05
CA TYR A 215 -1.47 5.92 18.17
C TYR A 215 -2.80 6.53 17.67
N GLN A 216 -3.89 6.23 18.35
CA GLN A 216 -5.11 7.02 18.30
C GLN A 216 -4.97 8.21 19.27
N LEU A 217 -5.26 9.41 18.77
CA LEU A 217 -5.23 10.65 19.52
C LEU A 217 -6.65 11.17 19.68
N THR A 218 -7.08 11.31 20.93
CA THR A 218 -8.34 11.98 21.31
C THR A 218 -8.04 13.18 22.18
N TYR A 219 -8.92 14.18 22.18
CA TYR A 219 -8.76 15.39 22.99
C TYR A 219 -9.97 15.60 23.91
N ASP A 220 -9.72 15.60 25.21
CA ASP A 220 -10.75 15.81 26.23
C ASP A 220 -11.20 17.29 26.23
N SER A 221 -12.30 17.54 25.52
CA SER A 221 -12.89 18.87 25.36
C SER A 221 -14.39 18.79 25.19
N VAL A 222 -15.07 19.90 25.51
CA VAL A 222 -16.53 20.03 25.37
C VAL A 222 -16.95 19.90 23.91
N ASP A 223 -16.20 20.55 23.01
CA ASP A 223 -16.36 20.44 21.57
C ASP A 223 -15.56 19.22 21.08
N LYS A 224 -16.16 18.02 21.16
CA LYS A 224 -15.52 16.74 20.78
C LYS A 224 -14.77 16.88 19.45
N LEU A 225 -13.44 16.91 19.51
CA LEU A 225 -12.59 16.98 18.31
C LEU A 225 -12.56 15.63 17.60
N PRO A 226 -12.47 15.60 16.26
CA PRO A 226 -12.28 14.35 15.53
C PRO A 226 -10.93 13.73 15.91
N SER A 227 -10.91 12.42 16.15
CA SER A 227 -9.68 11.70 16.48
C SER A 227 -8.67 11.76 15.34
N LEU A 228 -7.39 11.72 15.69
CA LEU A 228 -6.29 11.61 14.72
C LEU A 228 -5.59 10.27 14.88
N LEU A 229 -5.11 9.72 13.77
CA LEU A 229 -4.19 8.60 13.78
C LEU A 229 -2.78 9.13 13.57
N LEU A 230 -1.90 8.91 14.55
CA LEU A 230 -0.48 9.22 14.45
C LEU A 230 0.26 7.94 14.13
N ARG A 231 0.96 7.93 13.00
CA ARG A 231 1.86 6.85 12.61
C ARG A 231 3.31 7.33 12.66
N ILE A 232 4.15 6.59 13.37
CA ILE A 232 5.59 6.84 13.49
C ILE A 232 6.32 5.63 12.91
N TYR A 233 7.22 5.88 11.96
CA TYR A 233 7.96 4.83 11.26
C TYR A 233 9.04 4.24 12.17
N GLY A 234 9.15 2.91 12.18
CA GLY A 234 10.22 2.19 12.89
C GLY A 234 11.58 2.31 12.19
N PRO A 235 12.69 2.01 12.89
CA PRO A 235 14.01 1.95 12.28
C PRO A 235 14.12 0.74 11.32
N ASN A 236 14.59 0.97 10.09
CA ASN A 236 14.96 -0.05 9.09
C ASN A 236 13.81 -0.82 8.41
N VAL A 237 12.99 -0.17 7.58
CA VAL A 237 12.09 -0.88 6.63
C VAL A 237 12.32 -0.44 5.17
N ASP A 238 13.42 0.25 4.90
CA ASP A 238 13.69 0.88 3.60
C ASP A 238 14.14 -0.10 2.49
N SER A 239 14.35 -1.39 2.80
CA SER A 239 14.84 -2.36 1.80
C SER A 239 13.74 -2.98 0.93
N ILE A 240 12.46 -2.89 1.33
CA ILE A 240 11.35 -3.59 0.65
C ILE A 240 10.26 -2.62 0.17
N ILE A 241 10.06 -1.50 0.87
CA ILE A 241 8.98 -0.54 0.60
C ILE A 241 9.56 0.82 0.24
N ASP A 242 9.13 1.38 -0.89
CA ASP A 242 9.43 2.75 -1.29
C ASP A 242 8.49 3.73 -0.57
N ARG A 243 8.98 4.30 0.54
CA ARG A 243 8.20 5.21 1.41
C ARG A 243 7.85 6.53 0.72
N ASP A 244 8.70 7.00 -0.18
CA ASP A 244 8.44 8.24 -0.93
C ASP A 244 7.31 8.01 -1.93
N TYR A 245 7.29 6.85 -2.59
CA TYR A 245 6.18 6.45 -3.45
C TYR A 245 4.89 6.19 -2.66
N GLU A 246 4.95 5.47 -1.54
CA GLU A 246 3.80 5.26 -0.64
C GLU A 246 3.17 6.60 -0.23
N LEU A 247 3.99 7.59 0.15
CA LEU A 247 3.49 8.89 0.56
C LEU A 247 2.78 9.63 -0.60
N GLN A 248 3.32 9.55 -1.81
CA GLN A 248 2.68 10.11 -3.00
C GLN A 248 1.33 9.44 -3.28
N VAL A 249 1.26 8.12 -3.12
CA VAL A 249 0.01 7.36 -3.25
C VAL A 249 -1.00 7.84 -2.20
N LEU A 250 -0.64 7.89 -0.92
CA LEU A 250 -1.54 8.33 0.16
C LEU A 250 -2.03 9.76 -0.06
N ALA A 251 -1.15 10.67 -0.50
CA ALA A 251 -1.51 12.04 -0.82
C ALA A 251 -2.53 12.13 -1.96
N ARG A 252 -2.30 11.37 -3.03
CA ARG A 252 -3.21 11.28 -4.19
C ARG A 252 -4.57 10.74 -3.76
N LEU A 253 -4.61 9.64 -3.02
CA LEU A 253 -5.86 9.01 -2.56
C LEU A 253 -6.62 9.92 -1.60
N SER A 254 -5.93 10.57 -0.67
CA SER A 254 -6.55 11.54 0.24
C SER A 254 -7.21 12.71 -0.49
N ASN A 255 -6.63 13.19 -1.60
CA ASN A 255 -7.23 14.25 -2.41
C ASN A 255 -8.43 13.76 -3.22
N LEU A 256 -8.41 12.50 -3.65
CA LEU A 256 -9.53 11.82 -4.29
C LEU A 256 -10.61 11.36 -3.28
N LYS A 257 -10.43 11.62 -1.98
CA LYS A 257 -11.31 11.17 -0.89
C LYS A 257 -11.47 9.64 -0.84
N ILE A 258 -10.40 8.93 -1.15
CA ILE A 258 -10.32 7.46 -1.06
C ILE A 258 -9.45 7.11 0.14
N GLY A 259 -10.00 6.31 1.05
CA GLY A 259 -9.33 5.95 2.30
C GLY A 259 -9.25 7.11 3.32
N PRO A 260 -8.48 6.93 4.40
CA PRO A 260 -8.31 7.95 5.44
C PRO A 260 -7.66 9.23 4.89
N LYS A 261 -8.13 10.39 5.35
CA LYS A 261 -7.52 11.67 4.99
C LYS A 261 -6.09 11.81 5.55
N LEU A 262 -5.15 12.23 4.71
CA LEU A 262 -3.81 12.60 5.14
C LEU A 262 -3.78 14.07 5.58
N PHE A 263 -3.53 14.34 6.86
CA PHE A 263 -3.46 15.72 7.38
C PHE A 263 -2.09 16.36 7.19
N GLY A 264 -1.03 15.56 7.21
CA GLY A 264 0.33 16.02 6.98
C GLY A 264 1.40 15.08 7.54
N CYS A 265 2.64 15.39 7.22
CA CYS A 265 3.81 14.53 7.47
C CYS A 265 4.92 15.27 8.22
N PHE A 266 5.79 14.49 8.83
CA PHE A 266 7.02 14.93 9.46
C PHE A 266 8.13 13.90 9.17
N ASN A 267 9.37 14.15 9.61
CA ASN A 267 10.56 13.41 9.13
C ASN A 267 10.47 11.89 9.31
N ASN A 268 9.73 11.41 10.30
CA ASN A 268 9.60 9.99 10.62
C ASN A 268 8.15 9.56 10.89
N GLY A 269 7.17 10.23 10.28
CA GLY A 269 5.78 9.82 10.44
C GLY A 269 4.76 10.77 9.81
N ARG A 270 3.50 10.51 10.11
CA ARG A 270 2.35 11.19 9.51
C ARG A 270 1.13 11.21 10.42
N PHE A 271 0.27 12.20 10.20
CA PHE A 271 -1.07 12.28 10.78
C PHE A 271 -2.12 11.97 9.73
N GLU A 272 -2.96 11.00 10.05
CA GLU A 272 -4.08 10.54 9.24
C GLU A 272 -5.40 10.76 10.00
N GLU A 273 -6.50 10.69 9.29
CA GLU A 273 -7.83 10.51 9.87
C GLU A 273 -7.92 9.19 10.62
N PHE A 274 -8.39 9.26 11.86
CA PHE A 274 -8.79 8.08 12.57
C PHE A 274 -10.26 7.78 12.22
N LEU A 275 -10.50 6.60 11.65
CA LEU A 275 -11.83 6.16 11.30
C LEU A 275 -12.54 5.67 12.57
N GLU A 276 -13.43 6.50 13.11
CA GLU A 276 -14.17 6.18 14.33
C GLU A 276 -15.05 4.94 14.15
N ASP A 277 -15.16 4.15 15.22
CA ASP A 277 -15.97 2.93 15.28
C ASP A 277 -15.66 1.91 14.15
N SER A 278 -14.49 2.00 13.53
CA SER A 278 -14.05 1.06 12.50
C SER A 278 -13.74 -0.31 13.07
N ILE A 279 -14.16 -1.36 12.37
CA ILE A 279 -13.87 -2.76 12.73
C ILE A 279 -13.13 -3.40 11.55
N THR A 280 -11.94 -3.95 11.79
CA THR A 280 -11.22 -4.75 10.80
C THR A 280 -12.02 -6.01 10.48
N LEU A 281 -12.19 -6.32 9.19
CA LEU A 281 -12.90 -7.53 8.77
C LEU A 281 -12.15 -8.79 9.22
N THR A 282 -12.90 -9.86 9.50
CA THR A 282 -12.32 -11.20 9.71
C THR A 282 -12.29 -12.03 8.40
N LYS A 283 -11.61 -13.18 8.45
CA LYS A 283 -11.57 -14.17 7.36
C LYS A 283 -12.97 -14.69 6.98
N GLU A 284 -13.93 -14.70 7.90
CA GLU A 284 -15.33 -15.08 7.64
C GLU A 284 -16.11 -13.91 7.06
N GLU A 285 -15.89 -12.70 7.57
CA GLU A 285 -16.67 -11.53 7.20
C GLU A 285 -16.44 -11.10 5.76
N VAL A 286 -15.18 -11.16 5.29
CA VAL A 286 -14.82 -10.83 3.90
C VAL A 286 -15.57 -11.69 2.87
N ARG A 287 -16.07 -12.86 3.30
CA ARG A 287 -16.79 -13.82 2.45
C ARG A 287 -18.30 -13.61 2.42
N LYS A 288 -18.86 -12.86 3.38
CA LYS A 288 -20.31 -12.61 3.42
C LYS A 288 -20.71 -11.92 2.12
N ASP A 289 -21.73 -12.43 1.44
CA ASP A 289 -22.22 -11.93 0.13
C ASP A 289 -22.24 -10.38 0.03
N GLU A 290 -22.85 -9.72 1.02
CA GLU A 290 -22.98 -8.26 1.05
C GLU A 290 -21.61 -7.56 1.18
N VAL A 291 -20.75 -8.07 2.04
CA VAL A 291 -19.40 -7.53 2.28
C VAL A 291 -18.54 -7.74 1.03
N SER A 292 -18.55 -8.93 0.46
CA SER A 292 -17.82 -9.29 -0.76
C SER A 292 -18.19 -8.37 -1.94
N VAL A 293 -19.48 -8.06 -2.10
CA VAL A 293 -19.95 -7.08 -3.10
C VAL A 293 -19.48 -5.65 -2.79
N LYS A 294 -19.44 -5.25 -1.52
CA LYS A 294 -18.90 -3.93 -1.13
C LYS A 294 -17.40 -3.84 -1.38
N VAL A 295 -16.63 -4.88 -1.06
CA VAL A 295 -15.19 -4.97 -1.38
C VAL A 295 -14.96 -4.87 -2.88
N SER A 296 -15.74 -5.59 -3.70
CA SER A 296 -15.58 -5.53 -5.16
C SER A 296 -15.86 -4.14 -5.73
N LYS A 297 -16.82 -3.40 -5.17
CA LYS A 297 -17.05 -1.99 -5.51
C LYS A 297 -15.88 -1.08 -5.14
N ARG A 298 -15.24 -1.29 -3.97
CA ARG A 298 -14.05 -0.50 -3.58
C ARG A 298 -12.82 -0.81 -4.44
N MET A 299 -12.60 -2.08 -4.81
CA MET A 299 -11.55 -2.42 -5.78
C MET A 299 -11.82 -1.80 -7.14
N ARG A 300 -13.08 -1.84 -7.62
CA ARG A 300 -13.48 -1.15 -8.84
C ARG A 300 -13.19 0.34 -8.77
N GLU A 301 -13.50 1.01 -7.66
CA GLU A 301 -13.19 2.43 -7.51
C GLU A 301 -11.70 2.73 -7.63
N LEU A 302 -10.85 1.93 -7.00
CA LEU A 302 -9.39 2.06 -7.14
C LEU A 302 -8.96 1.86 -8.60
N HIS A 303 -9.43 0.80 -9.24
CA HIS A 303 -9.01 0.44 -10.59
C HIS A 303 -9.46 1.47 -11.65
N PHE A 304 -10.62 2.11 -11.45
CA PHE A 304 -11.24 2.96 -12.48
C PHE A 304 -11.14 4.46 -12.24
N PHE A 305 -11.09 4.88 -10.98
CA PHE A 305 -11.15 6.31 -10.64
C PHE A 305 -9.84 6.88 -10.12
N VAL A 306 -8.83 6.04 -9.87
CA VAL A 306 -7.49 6.50 -9.53
C VAL A 306 -6.61 6.50 -10.79
N PRO A 307 -6.28 7.67 -11.36
CA PRO A 307 -5.46 7.74 -12.56
C PRO A 307 -4.01 7.35 -12.26
N LEU A 308 -3.41 6.61 -13.18
CA LEU A 308 -1.97 6.32 -13.15
C LEU A 308 -1.16 7.56 -13.53
N THR A 309 -0.05 7.80 -12.84
CA THR A 309 0.94 8.82 -13.21
C THR A 309 1.68 8.43 -14.48
N LYS A 310 2.36 9.38 -15.13
CA LYS A 310 3.21 9.08 -16.31
C LYS A 310 4.31 8.08 -15.97
N ASP A 311 4.88 8.18 -14.77
CA ASP A 311 5.93 7.28 -14.30
C ASP A 311 5.38 5.86 -14.06
N GLU A 312 4.22 5.73 -13.43
CA GLU A 312 3.55 4.43 -13.24
C GLU A 312 3.22 3.76 -14.58
N LYS A 313 2.75 4.52 -15.58
CA LYS A 313 2.51 4.00 -16.93
C LYS A 313 3.80 3.53 -17.60
N ARG A 314 4.89 4.29 -17.45
CA ARG A 314 6.19 3.98 -18.06
C ARG A 314 6.86 2.76 -17.42
N GLU A 315 6.77 2.62 -16.10
CA GLU A 315 7.42 1.54 -15.35
C GLU A 315 6.71 0.19 -15.46
N GLY A 316 5.42 0.19 -15.83
CA GLY A 316 4.66 -1.02 -16.08
C GLY A 316 4.15 -1.68 -14.80
N SER A 317 3.91 -3.00 -14.84
CA SER A 317 3.36 -3.75 -13.70
C SER A 317 4.27 -3.71 -12.47
N ILE A 318 3.76 -3.18 -11.35
CA ILE A 318 4.49 -3.14 -10.07
C ILE A 318 4.79 -4.54 -9.55
N THR A 319 3.89 -5.51 -9.76
CA THR A 319 4.11 -6.89 -9.33
C THR A 319 5.25 -7.55 -10.10
N TRP A 320 5.29 -7.42 -11.43
CA TRP A 320 6.42 -7.94 -12.22
C TRP A 320 7.75 -7.24 -11.91
N LYS A 321 7.72 -5.91 -11.67
CA LYS A 321 8.89 -5.14 -11.23
C LYS A 321 9.45 -5.71 -9.91
N ARG A 322 8.58 -5.99 -8.93
CA ARG A 322 8.97 -6.60 -7.66
C ARG A 322 9.48 -8.02 -7.82
N VAL A 323 8.77 -8.88 -8.55
CA VAL A 323 9.20 -10.27 -8.83
C VAL A 323 10.62 -10.26 -9.40
N LYS A 324 10.90 -9.42 -10.41
CA LYS A 324 12.23 -9.27 -10.98
C LYS A 324 13.27 -8.84 -9.93
N ASN A 325 13.01 -7.73 -9.23
CA ASN A 325 13.94 -7.21 -8.23
C ASN A 325 14.20 -8.19 -7.07
N TRP A 326 13.20 -8.99 -6.71
CA TRP A 326 13.30 -9.97 -5.63
C TRP A 326 14.03 -11.23 -6.07
N LEU A 327 13.86 -11.68 -7.31
CA LEU A 327 14.66 -12.78 -7.88
C LEU A 327 16.16 -12.45 -7.88
N ASP A 328 16.53 -11.20 -8.17
CA ASP A 328 17.91 -10.73 -8.08
C ASP A 328 18.50 -10.86 -6.66
N ASN A 329 17.69 -10.99 -5.62
CA ASN A 329 18.16 -11.29 -4.26
C ASN A 329 18.05 -12.79 -3.93
N VAL A 330 16.96 -13.43 -4.35
CA VAL A 330 16.69 -14.85 -4.07
C VAL A 330 17.69 -15.77 -4.76
N HIS A 331 18.38 -15.36 -5.83
CA HIS A 331 19.38 -16.20 -6.51
C HIS A 331 20.53 -16.68 -5.59
N THR A 332 20.74 -16.04 -4.43
CA THR A 332 21.76 -16.43 -3.44
C THR A 332 21.27 -17.46 -2.42
N ILE A 333 20.01 -17.91 -2.51
CA ILE A 333 19.45 -18.94 -1.63
C ILE A 333 20.21 -20.27 -1.82
N ASP A 334 20.39 -21.03 -0.74
CA ASP A 334 20.98 -22.36 -0.84
C ASP A 334 20.02 -23.37 -1.49
N GLU A 335 20.57 -24.38 -2.17
CA GLU A 335 19.79 -25.38 -2.92
C GLU A 335 18.81 -26.16 -2.04
N LYS A 336 19.16 -26.43 -0.77
CA LYS A 336 18.29 -27.17 0.15
C LYS A 336 17.05 -26.35 0.50
N THR A 337 17.22 -25.08 0.83
CA THR A 337 16.10 -24.17 1.11
C THR A 337 15.29 -23.87 -0.14
N LEU A 338 15.94 -23.65 -1.29
CA LEU A 338 15.24 -23.48 -2.58
C LEU A 338 14.32 -24.68 -2.87
N LYS A 339 14.87 -25.89 -2.76
CA LYS A 339 14.12 -27.12 -2.99
C LYS A 339 13.01 -27.31 -1.97
N TYR A 340 13.23 -26.91 -0.72
CA TYR A 340 12.17 -26.91 0.28
C TYR A 340 11.05 -25.92 -0.09
N VAL A 341 11.32 -24.66 -0.45
CA VAL A 341 10.23 -23.69 -0.68
C VAL A 341 9.59 -23.82 -2.06
N THR A 342 10.39 -24.00 -3.12
CA THR A 342 9.92 -23.97 -4.52
C THR A 342 9.75 -25.35 -5.15
N GLN A 343 10.34 -26.38 -4.56
CA GLN A 343 10.46 -27.74 -5.11
C GLN A 343 11.35 -27.89 -6.35
N PHE A 344 11.98 -26.82 -6.82
CA PHE A 344 13.01 -26.90 -7.86
C PHE A 344 14.37 -27.25 -7.25
N ASP A 345 15.14 -28.06 -7.96
CA ASP A 345 16.50 -28.46 -7.54
C ASP A 345 17.51 -27.31 -7.65
N ASP A 346 17.31 -26.39 -8.59
CA ASP A 346 18.21 -25.28 -8.86
C ASP A 346 17.47 -23.99 -9.27
N PHE A 347 18.08 -22.84 -8.95
CA PHE A 347 17.46 -21.54 -9.14
C PHE A 347 17.23 -21.20 -10.63
N LYS A 348 18.15 -21.64 -11.50
CA LYS A 348 18.09 -21.35 -12.93
C LYS A 348 16.89 -22.05 -13.58
N THR A 349 16.57 -23.26 -13.15
CA THR A 349 15.37 -23.98 -13.60
C THR A 349 14.10 -23.32 -13.08
N PHE A 350 14.09 -22.86 -11.81
CA PHE A 350 12.97 -22.11 -11.24
C PHE A 350 12.70 -20.80 -12.01
N GLU A 351 13.74 -19.98 -12.21
CA GLU A 351 13.68 -18.72 -12.96
C GLU A 351 13.17 -18.95 -14.40
N LYS A 352 13.65 -20.01 -15.07
CA LYS A 352 13.17 -20.37 -16.41
C LYS A 352 11.66 -20.65 -16.45
N HIS A 353 11.09 -21.25 -15.41
CA HIS A 353 9.64 -21.49 -15.35
C HIS A 353 8.84 -20.22 -15.05
N ILE A 354 9.39 -19.30 -14.25
CA ILE A 354 8.81 -17.97 -14.06
C ILE A 354 8.74 -17.23 -15.40
N GLU A 355 9.81 -17.23 -16.19
CA GLU A 355 9.82 -16.56 -17.51
C GLU A 355 8.86 -17.23 -18.50
N LYS A 356 8.76 -18.56 -18.51
CA LYS A 356 7.72 -19.26 -19.31
C LYS A 356 6.32 -18.84 -18.90
N TYR A 357 6.05 -18.74 -17.59
CA TYR A 357 4.75 -18.31 -17.09
C TYR A 357 4.46 -16.85 -17.45
N LYS A 358 5.44 -15.97 -17.34
CA LYS A 358 5.31 -14.57 -17.75
C LYS A 358 4.89 -14.46 -19.21
N GLN A 359 5.60 -15.15 -20.11
CA GLN A 359 5.23 -15.19 -21.54
C GLN A 359 3.82 -15.78 -21.74
N TYR A 360 3.50 -16.87 -21.05
CA TYR A 360 2.17 -17.47 -21.12
C TYR A 360 1.06 -16.50 -20.68
N LEU A 361 1.30 -15.73 -19.62
CA LEU A 361 0.35 -14.72 -19.14
C LEU A 361 0.17 -13.60 -20.17
N GLU A 362 1.27 -13.09 -20.73
CA GLU A 362 1.26 -12.06 -21.78
C GLU A 362 0.51 -12.51 -23.03
N ASP A 363 0.66 -13.78 -23.43
CA ASP A 363 0.01 -14.35 -24.62
C ASP A 363 -1.49 -14.64 -24.42
N ASN A 364 -1.95 -14.89 -23.18
CA ASN A 364 -3.28 -15.42 -22.91
C ASN A 364 -4.23 -14.46 -22.16
N MET A 365 -3.70 -13.43 -21.50
CA MET A 365 -4.49 -12.42 -20.79
C MET A 365 -5.09 -11.41 -21.78
N VAL A 366 -6.41 -11.24 -21.72
CA VAL A 366 -7.11 -10.31 -22.62
C VAL A 366 -7.11 -8.88 -22.05
N ASN A 367 -7.39 -8.72 -20.76
CA ASN A 367 -7.46 -7.43 -20.10
C ASN A 367 -6.14 -7.08 -19.38
N SER A 368 -5.05 -6.94 -20.14
CA SER A 368 -3.71 -6.67 -19.61
C SER A 368 -3.41 -5.19 -19.31
N LYS A 369 -4.35 -4.27 -19.58
CA LYS A 369 -4.17 -2.84 -19.32
C LYS A 369 -4.01 -2.55 -17.83
N LEU A 370 -3.04 -1.72 -17.51
CA LEU A 370 -2.70 -1.33 -16.15
C LEU A 370 -3.73 -0.36 -15.57
N SER A 371 -4.05 -0.57 -14.30
CA SER A 371 -4.87 0.28 -13.45
C SER A 371 -4.15 0.48 -12.13
N PHE A 372 -4.54 1.50 -11.36
CA PHE A 372 -4.04 1.61 -9.99
C PHE A 372 -4.68 0.51 -9.15
N THR A 373 -3.86 -0.33 -8.51
CA THR A 373 -4.30 -1.49 -7.74
C THR A 373 -3.76 -1.43 -6.31
N HIS A 374 -4.44 -2.09 -5.38
CA HIS A 374 -3.99 -2.14 -3.99
C HIS A 374 -2.83 -3.11 -3.78
N CYS A 375 -2.87 -4.26 -4.45
CA CYS A 375 -1.93 -5.39 -4.38
C CYS A 375 -1.89 -6.17 -3.05
N ASP A 376 -2.71 -5.81 -2.07
CA ASP A 376 -2.69 -6.42 -0.73
C ASP A 376 -4.05 -6.33 -0.01
N THR A 377 -5.13 -6.66 -0.71
CA THR A 377 -6.49 -6.64 -0.17
C THR A 377 -6.81 -7.86 0.71
N GLN A 378 -5.94 -8.17 1.67
CA GLN A 378 -6.24 -9.12 2.74
C GLN A 378 -7.26 -8.52 3.73
N TYR A 379 -7.93 -9.36 4.53
CA TYR A 379 -9.00 -8.88 5.42
C TYR A 379 -8.50 -7.90 6.50
N GLY A 380 -7.21 -7.95 6.86
CA GLY A 380 -6.59 -6.99 7.79
C GLY A 380 -6.57 -5.55 7.27
N ASN A 381 -6.63 -5.37 5.94
CA ASN A 381 -6.57 -4.08 5.25
C ASN A 381 -7.96 -3.56 4.84
N LEU A 382 -9.03 -4.21 5.33
CA LEU A 382 -10.41 -3.88 5.03
C LEU A 382 -11.14 -3.53 6.33
N LEU A 383 -11.60 -2.30 6.45
CA LEU A 383 -12.34 -1.83 7.61
C LEU A 383 -13.82 -1.68 7.28
N ASN A 384 -14.67 -2.17 8.17
CA ASN A 384 -16.09 -1.85 8.20
C ASN A 384 -16.30 -0.60 9.06
N VAL A 385 -16.74 0.48 8.43
CA VAL A 385 -17.05 1.76 9.07
C VAL A 385 -18.54 2.01 8.87
N HIS A 386 -19.33 1.73 9.90
CA HIS A 386 -20.79 1.95 9.89
C HIS A 386 -21.53 1.24 8.74
N GLY A 387 -21.07 0.04 8.37
CA GLY A 387 -21.63 -0.75 7.27
C GLY A 387 -20.97 -0.51 5.92
N GLU A 388 -20.10 0.49 5.78
CA GLU A 388 -19.33 0.75 4.56
C GLU A 388 -17.92 0.17 4.66
N ILE A 389 -17.38 -0.29 3.53
CA ILE A 389 -16.02 -0.82 3.47
C ILE A 389 -15.05 0.29 3.09
N VAL A 390 -14.01 0.47 3.90
CA VAL A 390 -12.88 1.35 3.64
C VAL A 390 -11.62 0.49 3.51
N VAL A 391 -10.87 0.72 2.43
CA VAL A 391 -9.59 0.05 2.16
C VAL A 391 -8.46 0.93 2.73
N ILE A 392 -7.51 0.30 3.42
CA ILE A 392 -6.36 0.97 4.06
C ILE A 392 -5.05 0.24 3.71
N ASP A 393 -3.93 0.85 4.05
CA ASP A 393 -2.58 0.28 3.92
C ASP A 393 -2.09 0.05 2.48
N PHE A 394 -1.87 1.15 1.78
CA PHE A 394 -1.49 1.19 0.36
C PHE A 394 0.02 1.01 0.10
N GLU A 395 0.78 0.41 1.03
CA GLU A 395 2.24 0.30 0.90
C GLU A 395 2.69 -0.60 -0.26
N TYR A 396 1.85 -1.56 -0.65
CA TYR A 396 2.11 -2.43 -1.80
C TYR A 396 1.46 -1.94 -3.10
N SER A 397 0.68 -0.86 -3.07
CA SER A 397 -0.13 -0.43 -4.19
C SER A 397 0.68 0.05 -5.39
N GLY A 398 0.07 0.05 -6.57
CA GLY A 398 0.70 0.52 -7.80
C GLY A 398 0.03 0.01 -9.08
N PRO A 399 0.62 0.29 -10.25
CA PRO A 399 0.09 -0.12 -11.54
C PRO A 399 0.09 -1.64 -11.72
N ASN A 400 -1.07 -2.26 -11.96
CA ASN A 400 -1.19 -3.66 -12.37
C ASN A 400 -2.47 -3.89 -13.19
N PRO A 401 -2.57 -5.00 -13.94
CA PRO A 401 -3.86 -5.45 -14.44
C PRO A 401 -4.84 -5.73 -13.27
N PRO A 402 -6.10 -5.26 -13.34
CA PRO A 402 -7.12 -5.52 -12.31
C PRO A 402 -7.27 -7.00 -11.91
N ALA A 403 -7.09 -7.90 -12.87
CA ALA A 403 -7.16 -9.34 -12.66
C ALA A 403 -6.11 -9.84 -11.64
N VAL A 404 -4.94 -9.22 -11.58
CA VAL A 404 -3.87 -9.57 -10.62
C VAL A 404 -4.29 -9.20 -9.20
N ASP A 405 -4.88 -8.02 -9.00
CA ASP A 405 -5.34 -7.58 -7.68
C ASP A 405 -6.52 -8.42 -7.18
N ILE A 406 -7.47 -8.75 -8.05
CA ILE A 406 -8.61 -9.61 -7.70
C ILE A 406 -8.14 -11.05 -7.43
N ALA A 407 -7.19 -11.59 -8.21
CA ALA A 407 -6.61 -12.90 -7.96
C ALA A 407 -5.85 -12.96 -6.62
N ASN A 408 -5.20 -11.86 -6.24
CA ASN A 408 -4.61 -11.69 -4.92
C ASN A 408 -5.69 -11.73 -3.84
N HIS A 409 -6.74 -10.89 -3.93
CA HIS A 409 -7.86 -10.88 -2.98
C HIS A 409 -8.46 -12.27 -2.75
N PHE A 410 -8.72 -13.02 -3.82
CA PHE A 410 -9.25 -14.38 -3.72
C PHE A 410 -8.25 -15.37 -3.14
N SER A 411 -6.95 -15.18 -3.35
CA SER A 411 -5.92 -16.02 -2.74
C SER A 411 -5.82 -15.81 -1.22
N GLU A 412 -6.10 -14.60 -0.75
CA GLU A 412 -6.12 -14.26 0.68
C GLU A 412 -7.28 -14.94 1.44
N TRP A 413 -8.34 -15.37 0.76
CA TRP A 413 -9.41 -16.16 1.37
C TRP A 413 -8.96 -17.56 1.83
N MET A 414 -7.78 -18.01 1.39
CA MET A 414 -7.18 -19.27 1.81
C MET A 414 -6.37 -19.15 3.10
N HIS A 415 -6.09 -17.93 3.58
CA HIS A 415 -5.27 -17.72 4.78
C HIS A 415 -6.12 -17.36 6.00
N ASP A 416 -5.64 -17.80 7.16
CA ASP A 416 -6.09 -17.33 8.45
C ASP A 416 -4.91 -16.87 9.30
N TYR A 417 -4.64 -15.58 9.25
CA TYR A 417 -3.60 -14.92 10.04
C TYR A 417 -3.92 -14.84 11.53
N HIS A 418 -5.13 -15.23 11.98
CA HIS A 418 -5.49 -15.34 13.40
C HIS A 418 -5.45 -16.78 13.93
N SER A 419 -5.11 -17.76 13.09
CA SER A 419 -4.97 -19.15 13.52
C SER A 419 -3.72 -19.37 14.38
N SER A 420 -3.65 -20.53 15.01
CA SER A 420 -2.44 -21.03 15.67
C SER A 420 -1.28 -21.36 14.72
N LYS A 421 -1.53 -21.43 13.40
CA LYS A 421 -0.53 -21.68 12.35
C LYS A 421 -0.79 -20.79 11.13
N PRO A 422 -0.60 -19.46 11.26
CA PRO A 422 -1.00 -18.49 10.24
C PRO A 422 -0.22 -18.58 8.92
N GLU A 423 0.89 -19.31 8.91
CA GLU A 423 1.69 -19.64 7.73
C GLU A 423 1.06 -20.72 6.83
N LEU A 424 0.11 -21.51 7.35
CA LEU A 424 -0.57 -22.55 6.59
C LEU A 424 -1.81 -21.99 5.88
N LEU A 425 -1.92 -22.29 4.58
CA LEU A 425 -3.11 -21.96 3.80
C LEU A 425 -4.04 -23.17 3.69
N ASN A 426 -5.35 -22.91 3.66
CA ASN A 426 -6.38 -23.89 3.36
C ASN A 426 -6.91 -23.70 1.92
N PRO A 427 -6.55 -24.58 0.99
CA PRO A 427 -6.94 -24.43 -0.41
C PRO A 427 -8.45 -24.55 -0.66
N GLN A 428 -9.15 -25.32 0.19
CA GLN A 428 -10.60 -25.51 0.13
C GLN A 428 -11.37 -24.23 0.48
N LYS A 429 -10.70 -23.22 1.02
CA LYS A 429 -11.29 -21.91 1.31
C LYS A 429 -11.17 -20.94 0.13
N TYR A 430 -10.57 -21.31 -1.00
CA TYR A 430 -10.64 -20.46 -2.20
C TYR A 430 -12.12 -20.18 -2.57
N PRO A 431 -12.48 -18.99 -3.08
CA PRO A 431 -13.87 -18.66 -3.38
C PRO A 431 -14.47 -19.64 -4.39
N THR A 432 -15.68 -20.10 -4.10
CA THR A 432 -16.48 -20.95 -4.99
C THR A 432 -16.93 -20.19 -6.23
N GLU A 433 -17.36 -20.92 -7.26
CA GLU A 433 -17.92 -20.33 -8.48
C GLU A 433 -19.02 -19.31 -8.21
N ARG A 434 -19.90 -19.60 -7.24
CA ARG A 434 -21.00 -18.70 -6.86
C ARG A 434 -20.46 -17.40 -6.25
N GLU A 435 -19.48 -17.50 -5.34
CA GLU A 435 -18.86 -16.36 -4.68
C GLU A 435 -18.10 -15.49 -5.69
N ILE A 436 -17.34 -16.10 -6.61
CA ILE A 436 -16.65 -15.39 -7.70
C ILE A 436 -17.66 -14.65 -8.58
N GLN A 437 -18.72 -15.32 -9.04
CA GLN A 437 -19.74 -14.67 -9.87
C GLN A 437 -20.43 -13.52 -9.15
N LEU A 438 -20.72 -13.66 -7.86
CA LEU A 438 -21.33 -12.59 -7.06
C LEU A 438 -20.38 -11.39 -6.94
N PHE A 439 -19.11 -11.64 -6.62
CA PHE A 439 -18.08 -10.60 -6.53
C PHE A 439 -17.97 -9.83 -7.85
N LEU A 440 -17.86 -10.54 -8.98
CA LEU A 440 -17.70 -9.95 -10.31
C LEU A 440 -18.96 -9.20 -10.79
N LYS A 441 -20.16 -9.62 -10.37
CA LYS A 441 -21.39 -8.83 -10.57
C LYS A 441 -21.32 -7.50 -9.83
N GLY A 442 -20.84 -7.50 -8.58
CA GLY A 442 -20.61 -6.27 -7.82
C GLY A 442 -19.54 -5.36 -8.43
N TYR A 443 -18.49 -5.97 -9.00
CA TYR A 443 -17.44 -5.27 -9.74
C TYR A 443 -17.93 -4.67 -11.07
N ASN A 444 -19.02 -5.22 -11.62
CA ASN A 444 -19.78 -4.68 -12.75
C ASN A 444 -18.95 -4.44 -14.03
N PHE A 445 -18.18 -5.46 -14.43
CA PHE A 445 -17.41 -5.47 -15.67
C PHE A 445 -18.20 -6.08 -16.82
N ALA A 446 -18.06 -5.55 -18.04
CA ALA A 446 -18.88 -5.90 -19.20
C ALA A 446 -18.68 -7.36 -19.64
N ASP A 447 -17.43 -7.82 -19.66
CA ASP A 447 -17.09 -9.21 -19.99
C ASP A 447 -16.59 -9.96 -18.76
N ILE A 448 -17.54 -10.33 -17.89
CA ILE A 448 -17.27 -11.08 -16.65
C ILE A 448 -16.54 -12.39 -16.93
N ASN A 449 -16.87 -13.08 -18.03
CA ASN A 449 -16.29 -14.39 -18.35
C ASN A 449 -14.81 -14.27 -18.70
N THR A 450 -14.46 -13.27 -19.51
CA THR A 450 -13.05 -13.00 -19.84
C THR A 450 -12.29 -12.50 -18.62
N LEU A 451 -12.85 -11.58 -17.83
CA LEU A 451 -12.21 -11.13 -16.59
C LEU A 451 -11.97 -12.30 -15.62
N LYS A 452 -12.93 -13.22 -15.48
CA LYS A 452 -12.78 -14.41 -14.66
C LYS A 452 -11.64 -15.31 -15.16
N LYS A 453 -11.50 -15.48 -16.49
CA LYS A 453 -10.35 -16.20 -17.07
C LYS A 453 -9.04 -15.50 -16.75
N ASP A 454 -8.97 -14.18 -16.92
CA ASP A 454 -7.76 -13.39 -16.62
C ASP A 454 -7.38 -13.48 -15.12
N ILE A 455 -8.36 -13.51 -14.21
CA ILE A 455 -8.14 -13.71 -12.78
C ILE A 455 -7.50 -15.08 -12.52
N ALA A 456 -8.03 -16.15 -13.12
CA ALA A 456 -7.45 -17.49 -12.99
C ALA A 456 -6.02 -17.55 -13.54
N LEU A 457 -5.75 -16.90 -14.67
CA LEU A 457 -4.41 -16.79 -15.25
C LEU A 457 -3.44 -16.00 -14.35
N SER A 458 -3.94 -15.04 -13.57
CA SER A 458 -3.15 -14.15 -12.71
C SER A 458 -2.85 -14.70 -11.33
N ARG A 459 -3.55 -15.76 -10.90
CA ARG A 459 -3.36 -16.37 -9.58
C ARG A 459 -1.93 -16.84 -9.27
N PRO A 460 -1.19 -17.46 -10.22
CA PRO A 460 0.21 -17.79 -9.97
C PRO A 460 1.07 -16.56 -9.72
N LEU A 461 0.83 -15.44 -10.42
CA LEU A 461 1.59 -14.21 -10.21
C LEU A 461 1.41 -13.64 -8.80
N ALA A 462 0.17 -13.62 -8.28
CA ALA A 462 -0.10 -13.18 -6.92
C ALA A 462 0.61 -14.06 -5.87
N ASN A 463 0.56 -15.38 -6.04
CA ASN A 463 1.20 -16.31 -5.10
C ASN A 463 2.74 -16.33 -5.28
N LEU A 464 3.25 -16.15 -6.48
CA LEU A 464 4.69 -15.99 -6.76
C LEU A 464 5.25 -14.75 -6.05
N HIS A 465 4.54 -13.61 -6.13
CA HIS A 465 4.91 -12.38 -5.43
C HIS A 465 5.05 -12.64 -3.93
N TRP A 466 4.02 -13.17 -3.27
CA TRP A 466 4.06 -13.41 -1.83
C TRP A 466 5.00 -14.55 -1.41
N GLY A 467 5.22 -15.55 -2.26
CA GLY A 467 6.20 -16.60 -2.03
C GLY A 467 7.63 -16.06 -2.02
N LEU A 468 7.99 -15.21 -2.98
CA LEU A 468 9.29 -14.52 -3.00
C LEU A 468 9.43 -13.57 -1.81
N TRP A 469 8.38 -12.82 -1.49
CA TRP A 469 8.36 -11.97 -0.30
C TRP A 469 8.63 -12.78 0.98
N GLY A 470 8.02 -13.95 1.16
CA GLY A 470 8.28 -14.84 2.29
C GLY A 470 9.75 -15.27 2.38
N ILE A 471 10.38 -15.63 1.26
CA ILE A 471 11.82 -15.94 1.24
C ILE A 471 12.65 -14.74 1.74
N LEU A 472 12.36 -13.54 1.26
CA LEU A 472 13.08 -12.33 1.68
C LEU A 472 12.94 -12.04 3.17
N GLN A 473 11.74 -12.22 3.72
CA GLN A 473 11.46 -11.97 5.14
C GLN A 473 12.04 -13.02 6.08
N SER A 474 12.25 -14.25 5.60
CA SER A 474 12.78 -15.35 6.42
C SER A 474 14.21 -15.12 6.95
N GLY A 475 14.95 -14.19 6.35
CA GLY A 475 16.33 -13.90 6.73
C GLY A 475 17.34 -14.99 6.36
N VAL A 476 16.97 -15.95 5.50
CA VAL A 476 17.87 -17.01 5.01
C VAL A 476 18.92 -16.54 4.02
N LEU A 477 18.67 -15.42 3.33
CA LEU A 477 19.59 -14.91 2.32
C LEU A 477 20.87 -14.36 2.98
N GLY A 478 22.02 -14.93 2.64
CA GLY A 478 23.32 -14.49 3.11
C GLY A 478 23.65 -14.84 4.57
N ASN A 479 22.88 -15.72 5.21
CA ASN A 479 23.10 -16.16 6.60
C ASN A 479 23.27 -17.68 6.69
N ASP A 480 24.35 -18.14 7.34
CA ASP A 480 24.59 -19.57 7.66
C ASP A 480 23.75 -20.06 8.87
N LYS A 481 22.53 -19.53 9.05
CA LYS A 481 21.69 -19.94 10.17
C LYS A 481 21.21 -21.38 9.95
N GLU A 482 21.18 -22.17 11.01
CA GLU A 482 20.56 -23.49 10.99
C GLU A 482 19.05 -23.32 10.78
N ILE A 483 18.56 -23.73 9.61
CA ILE A 483 17.14 -23.60 9.23
C ILE A 483 16.39 -24.85 9.69
N SER A 484 15.37 -24.64 10.52
CA SER A 484 14.37 -25.66 10.83
C SER A 484 13.32 -25.68 9.74
N TYR A 485 13.13 -26.81 9.09
CA TYR A 485 12.10 -27.00 8.08
C TYR A 485 10.90 -27.68 8.71
N ASN A 486 9.81 -26.93 8.86
CA ASN A 486 8.57 -27.47 9.37
C ASN A 486 7.84 -28.26 8.29
N ASP A 487 7.15 -29.32 8.73
CA ASP A 487 6.34 -30.16 7.85
C ASP A 487 5.10 -29.38 7.39
N ASP A 488 4.66 -29.66 6.18
CA ASP A 488 3.50 -29.05 5.54
C ASP A 488 2.22 -29.88 5.69
N ASN A 489 2.27 -30.93 6.52
CA ASN A 489 1.12 -31.70 6.97
C ASN A 489 0.13 -30.80 7.75
N ALA A 490 -0.67 -30.08 6.98
CA ALA A 490 -2.00 -29.69 7.39
C ALA A 490 -2.81 -30.98 7.51
N ASN A 491 -2.78 -31.64 8.68
CA ASN A 491 -3.97 -32.39 9.06
C ASN A 491 -5.13 -31.40 8.88
N ASP A 492 -6.19 -31.78 8.16
CA ASP A 492 -7.43 -31.01 7.89
C ASP A 492 -8.16 -30.51 9.17
N GLU A 493 -7.48 -30.52 10.31
CA GLU A 493 -7.88 -29.93 11.57
C GLU A 493 -7.82 -28.40 11.42
N ASP A 494 -9.00 -27.80 11.56
CA ASP A 494 -9.17 -26.38 11.85
C ASP A 494 -8.11 -25.96 12.88
N HIS A 495 -7.10 -25.22 12.42
CA HIS A 495 -6.08 -24.66 13.29
C HIS A 495 -6.78 -23.57 14.09
N GLY A 496 -7.36 -23.97 15.23
CA GLY A 496 -8.24 -23.13 16.03
C GLY A 496 -7.62 -21.79 16.40
N GLU A 497 -8.45 -20.92 16.99
CA GLU A 497 -8.06 -19.56 17.37
C GLU A 497 -6.72 -19.54 18.13
N GLY A 498 -5.77 -18.74 17.62
CA GLY A 498 -4.45 -18.54 18.20
C GLY A 498 -4.20 -17.07 18.55
N GLU A 499 -2.98 -16.74 19.00
CA GLU A 499 -2.57 -15.35 19.27
C GLU A 499 -2.43 -14.51 17.98
N GLY A 500 -2.59 -15.13 16.82
CA GLY A 500 -2.42 -14.53 15.49
C GLY A 500 -0.96 -14.40 15.06
N ALA A 501 -0.77 -13.98 13.81
CA ALA A 501 0.55 -13.82 13.22
C ALA A 501 1.38 -12.77 13.97
N ASN A 502 2.55 -13.18 14.44
CA ASN A 502 3.56 -12.32 15.03
C ASN A 502 4.86 -12.46 14.24
N ILE A 503 5.42 -11.35 13.77
CA ILE A 503 6.64 -11.30 12.96
C ILE A 503 7.82 -12.08 13.56
N GLU A 504 7.94 -12.12 14.89
CA GLU A 504 9.06 -12.78 15.57
C GLU A 504 8.92 -14.32 15.55
N THR A 505 7.70 -14.82 15.43
CA THR A 505 7.39 -16.25 15.50
C THR A 505 6.83 -16.81 14.18
N PHE A 506 6.56 -15.96 13.18
CA PHE A 506 5.97 -16.34 11.91
C PHE A 506 6.97 -17.14 11.05
N ASP A 507 6.57 -18.32 10.60
CA ASP A 507 7.40 -19.16 9.73
C ASP A 507 7.26 -18.73 8.26
N PHE A 508 8.09 -17.77 7.86
CA PHE A 508 8.11 -17.24 6.50
C PHE A 508 8.48 -18.26 5.43
N LEU A 509 9.29 -19.28 5.74
CA LEU A 509 9.67 -20.31 4.77
C LEU A 509 8.52 -21.28 4.52
N LEU A 510 7.81 -21.68 5.58
CA LEU A 510 6.61 -22.49 5.44
C LEU A 510 5.53 -21.72 4.68
N TYR A 511 5.31 -20.44 5.00
CA TYR A 511 4.42 -19.56 4.23
C TYR A 511 4.81 -19.50 2.74
N ALA A 512 6.09 -19.26 2.44
CA ALA A 512 6.57 -19.24 1.06
C ALA A 512 6.33 -20.59 0.36
N ARG A 513 6.61 -21.71 1.03
CA ARG A 513 6.34 -23.06 0.52
C ARG A 513 4.86 -23.25 0.19
N GLN A 514 3.96 -22.80 1.05
CA GLN A 514 2.51 -22.88 0.80
C GLN A 514 2.11 -22.08 -0.45
N LYS A 515 2.61 -20.85 -0.62
CA LYS A 515 2.36 -20.04 -1.81
C LYS A 515 2.92 -20.71 -3.09
N PHE A 516 4.13 -21.26 -3.06
CA PHE A 516 4.71 -21.97 -4.21
C PHE A 516 3.98 -23.26 -4.57
N LYS A 517 3.37 -23.96 -3.62
CA LYS A 517 2.51 -25.11 -3.92
C LYS A 517 1.30 -24.73 -4.78
N VAL A 518 0.71 -23.56 -4.55
CA VAL A 518 -0.38 -23.02 -5.39
C VAL A 518 0.15 -22.71 -6.79
N VAL A 519 1.30 -22.02 -6.89
CA VAL A 519 1.97 -21.71 -8.17
C VAL A 519 2.23 -22.97 -8.99
N LEU A 520 2.77 -24.02 -8.36
CA LEU A 520 3.04 -25.30 -9.02
C LEU A 520 1.76 -26.00 -9.50
N GLY A 521 0.71 -26.03 -8.65
CA GLY A 521 -0.58 -26.62 -9.02
C GLY A 521 -1.21 -25.91 -10.23
N ASP A 522 -1.17 -24.58 -10.25
CA ASP A 522 -1.67 -23.79 -11.37
C ASP A 522 -0.81 -23.98 -12.63
N TRP A 523 0.53 -23.98 -12.52
CA TRP A 523 1.44 -24.20 -13.66
C TRP A 523 1.30 -25.59 -14.29
N ILE A 524 1.05 -26.63 -13.49
CA ILE A 524 0.71 -27.97 -13.98
C ILE A 524 -0.62 -27.92 -14.75
N THR A 525 -1.63 -27.24 -14.20
CA THR A 525 -2.94 -27.09 -14.85
C THR A 525 -2.85 -26.32 -16.17
N MET A 526 -1.96 -25.34 -16.25
CA MET A 526 -1.66 -24.57 -17.46
C MET A 526 -0.79 -25.33 -18.47
N GLY A 527 -0.26 -26.51 -18.11
CA GLY A 527 0.63 -27.30 -18.97
C GLY A 527 2.04 -26.72 -19.11
N LEU A 528 2.47 -25.86 -18.19
CA LEU A 528 3.81 -25.26 -18.18
C LEU A 528 4.87 -26.19 -17.56
N ILE A 529 4.42 -27.17 -16.77
CA ILE A 529 5.22 -28.18 -16.06
C ILE A 529 4.55 -29.56 -16.19
N ASP A 530 5.32 -30.63 -16.35
CA ASP A 530 4.79 -32.00 -16.39
C ASP A 530 4.55 -32.51 -14.95
N LYS A 531 3.38 -33.09 -14.69
CA LYS A 531 3.03 -33.68 -13.39
C LYS A 531 4.00 -34.80 -12.96
N ARG A 532 4.73 -35.41 -13.90
CA ARG A 532 5.68 -36.50 -13.65
C ARG A 532 6.98 -36.06 -12.99
N ASP A 533 7.20 -34.76 -12.80
CA ASP A 533 8.43 -34.20 -12.24
C ASP A 533 8.50 -34.23 -10.68
N ASN A 534 7.73 -35.11 -10.01
CA ASN A 534 7.79 -35.39 -8.56
C ASN A 534 7.55 -34.19 -7.62
N TYR A 535 6.69 -33.25 -7.99
CA TYR A 535 6.31 -32.12 -7.11
C TYR A 535 5.14 -32.47 -6.18
N SER A 536 5.24 -32.15 -4.88
CA SER A 536 4.11 -32.06 -3.94
C SER A 536 3.24 -30.84 -4.27
N ALA A 537 2.52 -30.90 -5.38
CA ALA A 537 1.58 -29.87 -5.78
C ALA A 537 0.33 -29.92 -4.88
N THR A 538 -0.14 -28.76 -4.43
CA THR A 538 -1.48 -28.64 -3.87
C THR A 538 -2.45 -28.44 -5.01
N PHE A 539 -3.31 -29.43 -5.26
CA PHE A 539 -4.41 -29.30 -6.21
C PHE A 539 -5.56 -28.55 -5.55
N ILE A 540 -6.09 -27.55 -6.25
CA ILE A 540 -7.24 -26.75 -5.82
C ILE A 540 -8.34 -26.95 -6.85
#